data_AF-A0A257MIF7-F1
#
_entry.id   AF-A0A257MIF7-F1
#
_cell.length_a   1.000
_cell.length_b   1.000
_cell.length_c   1.000
_cell.angle_alpha   90.00
_cell.angle_beta   90.00
_cell.angle_gamma   90.00
#
_symmetry.space_group_name_H-M   'P 1'
#
loop_
_entity.id
_entity.type
_entity.pdbx_description
1 polymer ?
#
loop_
_entity_poly.entity_id
_entity_poly.type
_entity_poly.pdbx_seq_one_letter_code
_entity_poly.pdbx_strand_id
1 'polypeptide(L)'
;MEQMRALLKNILEGKCGGEKLEAIIDEFVSGKYTHDHPFMAEQARSLLGDCVETAVPEEVYALMDLYRMEAGRSRPGVEYVPLMKH
;
A
#
# COMPACT_ATOMS: atom_id res chain seq x y z
N MET A 1 -9.46 -15.84 -0.06
CA MET A 1 -9.90 -14.64 -0.80
C MET A 1 -11.09 -13.96 -0.16
N GLU A 2 -12.05 -14.72 0.40
CA GLU A 2 -13.24 -14.18 1.10
C GLU A 2 -12.91 -13.10 2.15
N GLN A 3 -11.94 -13.37 3.03
CA GLN A 3 -11.49 -12.42 4.06
C GLN A 3 -11.00 -11.10 3.48
N MET A 4 -10.24 -11.15 2.38
CA MET A 4 -9.68 -9.95 1.74
C MET A 4 -10.77 -9.13 1.06
N ARG A 5 -11.72 -9.80 0.39
CA ARG A 5 -12.89 -9.14 -0.21
C ARG A 5 -13.73 -8.43 0.85
N ALA A 6 -14.02 -9.10 1.96
CA ALA A 6 -14.78 -8.51 3.07
C ALA A 6 -14.07 -7.29 3.68
N LEU A 7 -12.75 -7.35 3.84
CA LEU A 7 -11.95 -6.22 4.32
C LEU A 7 -12.03 -5.03 3.35
N LEU A 8 -11.82 -5.27 2.05
CA LEU A 8 -11.88 -4.20 1.04
C LEU A 8 -13.27 -3.59 0.97
N LYS A 9 -14.32 -4.41 1.04
CA LYS A 9 -15.71 -3.92 1.12
C LYS A 9 -15.88 -2.97 2.29
N ASN A 10 -15.47 -3.36 3.50
CA ASN A 10 -15.58 -2.51 4.69
C ASN A 10 -14.79 -1.19 4.59
N ILE A 11 -13.63 -1.18 3.91
CA ILE A 11 -12.81 0.04 3.76
C ILE A 11 -13.42 1.00 2.74
N LEU A 12 -13.95 0.46 1.64
CA LEU A 12 -14.43 1.22 0.49
C LEU A 12 -15.90 1.62 0.64
N GLU A 13 -16.68 0.86 1.41
CA GLU A 13 -18.08 1.16 1.72
C GLU A 13 -18.18 2.50 2.45
N GLY A 14 -19.01 3.41 1.92
CA GLY A 14 -19.16 4.79 2.40
C GLY A 14 -18.14 5.80 1.87
N LYS A 15 -17.06 5.37 1.20
CA LYS A 15 -16.05 6.26 0.59
C LYS A 15 -16.07 6.21 -0.94
N CYS A 16 -16.02 5.00 -1.51
CA CYS A 16 -15.95 4.77 -2.96
C CYS A 16 -17.27 4.19 -3.51
N GLY A 17 -18.38 4.45 -2.82
CA GLY A 17 -19.66 3.78 -3.08
C GLY A 17 -20.19 4.02 -4.49
N GLY A 18 -20.68 2.96 -5.13
CA GLY A 18 -21.29 2.99 -6.46
C GLY A 18 -21.20 1.66 -7.19
N GLU A 19 -21.61 1.66 -8.46
CA GLU A 19 -21.65 0.45 -9.33
C GLU A 19 -20.28 -0.21 -9.53
N LYS A 20 -19.18 0.51 -9.29
CA LYS A 20 -17.80 0.03 -9.50
C LYS A 20 -17.15 -0.66 -8.30
N LEU A 21 -17.82 -0.69 -7.14
CA LEU A 21 -17.24 -1.22 -5.90
C LEU A 21 -16.74 -2.67 -6.05
N GLU A 22 -17.56 -3.55 -6.63
CA GLU A 22 -17.19 -4.96 -6.82
C GLU A 22 -16.04 -5.11 -7.83
N ALA A 23 -16.01 -4.30 -8.90
CA ALA A 23 -14.91 -4.31 -9.86
C ALA A 23 -13.58 -3.86 -9.25
N ILE A 24 -13.62 -2.87 -8.36
CA ILE A 24 -12.44 -2.42 -7.59
C ILE A 24 -11.96 -3.53 -6.66
N ILE A 25 -12.88 -4.18 -5.94
CA ILE A 25 -12.55 -5.31 -5.06
C ILE A 25 -11.90 -6.44 -5.87
N ASP A 26 -12.48 -6.80 -7.01
CA ASP A 26 -11.94 -7.83 -7.93
C ASP A 26 -10.52 -7.50 -8.39
N GLU A 27 -10.27 -6.24 -8.80
CA GLU A 27 -8.95 -5.77 -9.23
C GLU A 27 -7.91 -5.95 -8.11
N PHE A 28 -8.22 -5.54 -6.88
CA PHE A 28 -7.28 -5.64 -5.75
C PHE A 28 -7.01 -7.08 -5.31
N VAL A 29 -7.99 -7.97 -5.42
CA VAL A 29 -7.81 -9.39 -5.05
C VAL A 29 -7.31 -10.26 -6.20
N SER A 30 -7.17 -9.72 -7.42
CA SER A 30 -6.70 -10.46 -8.60
C SER A 30 -5.28 -11.02 -8.48
N GLY A 31 -4.47 -10.49 -7.56
CA GLY A 31 -3.04 -10.79 -7.45
C GLY A 31 -2.15 -10.02 -8.43
N LYS A 32 -2.73 -9.04 -9.16
CA LYS A 32 -1.99 -8.16 -10.08
C LYS A 32 -0.90 -7.33 -9.40
N TYR A 33 -1.17 -6.86 -8.18
CA TYR A 33 -0.24 -6.03 -7.42
C TYR A 33 0.62 -6.89 -6.50
N THR A 34 1.94 -6.77 -6.65
CA THR A 34 2.93 -7.52 -5.89
C THR A 34 4.02 -6.57 -5.39
N HIS A 35 4.96 -7.08 -4.59
CA HIS A 35 6.09 -6.27 -4.12
C HIS A 35 6.88 -5.66 -5.28
N ASP A 36 7.02 -6.40 -6.39
CA ASP A 36 7.79 -5.98 -7.56
C ASP A 36 6.91 -5.30 -8.63
N HIS A 37 5.59 -5.29 -8.43
CA HIS A 37 4.62 -4.56 -9.25
C HIS A 37 3.68 -3.74 -8.36
N PRO A 38 4.15 -2.57 -7.86
CA PRO A 38 3.40 -1.77 -6.91
C PRO A 38 2.18 -1.12 -7.55
N PHE A 39 1.17 -0.84 -6.73
CA PHE A 39 0.04 -0.01 -7.13
C PHE A 39 0.41 1.48 -7.00
N MET A 40 0.59 2.15 -8.13
CA MET A 40 1.07 3.53 -8.21
C MET A 40 -0.07 4.55 -8.09
N ALA A 41 0.27 5.78 -7.68
CA ALA A 41 -0.68 6.87 -7.49
C ALA A 41 -1.54 7.17 -8.74
N GLU A 42 -0.95 7.10 -9.93
CA GLU A 42 -1.67 7.27 -11.19
C GLU A 42 -2.72 6.18 -11.42
N GLN A 43 -2.36 4.92 -11.14
CA GLN A 43 -3.29 3.79 -11.24
C GLN A 43 -4.42 3.92 -10.22
N ALA A 44 -4.10 4.35 -9.00
CA ALA A 44 -5.09 4.63 -7.96
C ALA A 44 -6.09 5.69 -8.41
N ARG A 45 -5.61 6.82 -8.93
CA ARG A 45 -6.48 7.89 -9.42
C ARG A 45 -7.33 7.46 -10.61
N SER A 46 -6.78 6.66 -11.52
CA SER A 46 -7.54 6.10 -12.65
C SER A 46 -8.63 5.12 -12.22
N LEU A 47 -8.38 4.30 -11.20
CA LEU A 47 -9.30 3.23 -10.77
C LEU A 47 -10.35 3.75 -9.78
N LEU A 48 -9.93 4.56 -8.81
CA LEU A 48 -10.74 5.01 -7.67
C LEU A 48 -11.32 6.42 -7.87
N GLY A 49 -10.80 7.20 -8.83
CA GLY A 49 -11.27 8.55 -9.12
C GLY A 49 -11.16 9.47 -7.89
N ASP A 50 -12.25 10.15 -7.58
CA ASP A 50 -12.33 11.09 -6.45
C ASP A 50 -12.31 10.41 -5.08
N CYS A 51 -12.38 9.07 -5.02
CA CYS A 51 -12.27 8.34 -3.76
C CYS A 51 -10.83 8.26 -3.23
N VAL A 52 -9.82 8.66 -4.00
CA VAL A 52 -8.43 8.65 -3.57
C VAL A 52 -7.80 10.03 -3.65
N GLU A 53 -7.25 10.48 -2.53
CA GLU A 53 -6.37 11.65 -2.46
C GLU A 53 -4.92 11.19 -2.67
N THR A 54 -4.27 11.67 -3.73
CA THR A 54 -2.85 11.37 -3.98
C THR A 54 -1.93 12.49 -3.54
N ALA A 55 -2.48 13.66 -3.20
CA ALA A 55 -1.74 14.75 -2.60
C ALA A 55 -1.52 14.44 -1.12
N VAL A 56 -0.26 14.36 -0.72
CA VAL A 56 0.10 14.19 0.68
C VAL A 56 -0.01 15.56 1.38
N PRO A 57 -0.73 15.68 2.51
CA PRO A 57 -0.85 16.95 3.22
C PRO A 57 0.50 17.50 3.69
N GLU A 58 0.62 18.83 3.78
CA GLU A 58 1.86 19.50 4.17
C GLU A 58 2.33 19.10 5.57
N GLU A 59 1.39 18.84 6.50
CA GLU A 59 1.71 18.41 7.87
C GLU A 59 2.42 17.05 7.89
N VAL A 60 2.14 16.18 6.93
CA VAL A 60 2.82 14.88 6.79
C VAL A 60 4.27 15.10 6.34
N TYR A 61 4.52 16.02 5.40
CA TYR A 61 5.88 16.39 5.02
C TYR A 61 6.66 17.02 6.19
N ALA A 62 6.02 17.93 6.93
CA ALA A 62 6.61 18.53 8.14
C ALA A 62 6.96 17.47 9.19
N LEU A 63 6.15 16.42 9.35
CA LEU A 63 6.46 15.27 10.20
C LEU A 63 7.65 14.47 9.66
N MET A 64 7.72 14.22 8.36
CA MET A 64 8.84 13.49 7.74
C MET A 64 10.18 14.22 7.91
N ASP A 65 10.19 15.55 7.93
CA ASP A 65 11.39 16.36 8.18
C ASP A 65 11.97 16.15 9.59
N LEU A 66 11.12 15.79 10.57
CA LEU A 66 11.57 15.45 11.93
C LEU A 66 12.26 14.07 11.98
N TYR A 67 11.86 13.15 11.10
CA TYR A 67 12.35 11.78 11.03
C TYR A 67 13.09 11.52 9.73
N ARG A 68 14.09 12.37 9.43
CA ARG A 68 14.97 12.15 8.29
C ARG A 68 15.56 10.74 8.36
N MET A 69 15.34 9.95 7.30
CA MET A 69 16.09 8.70 7.12
C MET A 69 17.57 9.08 7.18
N GLU A 70 18.33 8.49 8.12
CA GLU A 70 19.79 8.66 8.16
C GLU A 70 20.37 8.15 6.84
N ALA A 71 20.63 9.06 5.90
CA ALA A 71 21.39 8.78 4.70
C ALA A 71 22.84 8.51 5.14
N GLY A 72 23.17 7.24 5.42
CA GLY A 72 24.56 6.83 5.61
C GLY A 72 24.94 6.15 6.91
N ARG A 73 24.02 5.62 7.71
CA ARG A 73 24.40 4.45 8.51
C ARG A 73 24.15 3.21 7.68
N SER A 74 25.22 2.73 7.03
CA SER A 74 25.35 1.34 6.65
C SER A 74 25.14 0.52 7.92
N ARG A 75 23.88 0.20 8.24
CA ARG A 75 23.57 -0.77 9.29
C ARG A 75 24.29 -2.04 8.84
N PRO A 76 25.24 -2.60 9.62
CA PRO A 76 25.73 -3.92 9.30
C PRO A 76 24.48 -4.80 9.19
N GLY A 77 24.27 -5.39 8.02
CA GLY A 77 23.15 -6.30 7.84
C GLY A 77 23.23 -7.38 8.91
N VAL A 78 22.09 -7.77 9.47
CA VAL A 78 22.03 -8.97 10.29
C VAL A 78 22.21 -10.14 9.32
N GLU A 79 23.44 -10.58 9.13
CA GLU A 79 23.73 -11.75 8.32
C GLU A 79 23.32 -12.99 9.12
N TYR A 80 22.31 -13.71 8.63
CA TYR A 80 21.92 -14.99 9.21
C TYR A 80 22.99 -16.02 8.86
N VAL A 81 23.77 -16.45 9.86
CA VAL A 81 24.69 -17.58 9.74
C VAL A 81 23.92 -18.86 10.08
N PRO A 82 23.67 -19.78 9.14
CA PRO A 82 22.98 -21.03 9.43
C PRO A 82 23.82 -21.88 10.38
N LEU A 83 23.29 -22.19 11.56
CA LEU A 83 23.92 -23.16 12.46
C LEU A 83 23.70 -24.56 11.88
N MET A 84 24.76 -25.16 11.34
CA MET A 84 24.75 -26.60 11.03
C MET A 84 24.56 -27.37 12.33
N LYS A 85 23.42 -28.05 12.47
CA LYS A 85 23.22 -29.04 13.52
C LYS A 85 23.93 -30.33 13.12
N HIS A 86 24.83 -30.79 13.99
CA HIS A 86 25.40 -32.13 13.96
C HIS A 86 24.37 -33.18 14.35
#